data_AF-A0AAU7QE28-F1
#
_entry.id   AF-A0AAU7QE28-F1
#
_cell.length_a   1.000
_cell.length_b   1.000
_cell.length_c   1.000
_cell.angle_alpha   90.00
_cell.angle_beta   90.00
_cell.angle_gamma   90.00
#
_symmetry.space_group_name_H-M   'P 1'
#
loop_
_entity.id
_entity.type
_entity.pdbx_description
1 polymer ?
#
loop_
_entity_poly.entity_id
_entity_poly.type
_entity_poly.pdbx_seq_one_letter_code
_entity_poly.pdbx_strand_id
1 'polypeptide(L)'
;MNITIDRASTMAERISGIGTGLARDEAASPKGILEYILNFFSFGYLSKQRAEAYDAFAEALATALHLAYPDGVSCGIPARLVMDFAGCSLTFTLPEKHMLEENPVIIEVSRKGESVQAEVDRKMYIRTSTVLMIQRRAAVPPLIRHLDGQWANESALR
;
A
#
# COMPACT_ATOMS: atom_id res chain seq x y z
N MET A 1 26.99 5.79 14.38
CA MET A 1 26.73 5.33 13.00
C MET A 1 25.25 5.57 12.72
N ASN A 2 24.92 6.68 12.07
CA ASN A 2 23.54 7.14 11.84
C ASN A 2 22.94 6.38 10.64
N ILE A 3 22.08 5.39 10.90
CA ILE A 3 21.48 4.53 9.86
C ILE A 3 20.01 4.95 9.54
N THR A 4 19.49 6.01 10.17
CA THR A 4 18.06 6.37 10.08
C THR A 4 17.73 7.49 9.09
N ILE A 5 18.70 8.27 8.60
CA ILE A 5 18.42 9.44 7.74
C ILE A 5 18.27 9.04 6.26
N ASP A 6 18.89 7.95 5.83
CA ASP A 6 18.99 7.61 4.40
C ASP A 6 17.67 7.06 3.82
N ARG A 7 16.82 6.43 4.65
CA ARG A 7 15.55 5.82 4.18
C ARG A 7 14.43 6.83 3.91
N ALA A 8 14.48 8.00 4.53
CA ALA A 8 13.50 9.06 4.29
C ALA A 8 13.75 9.77 2.94
N SER A 9 15.02 9.99 2.59
CA SER A 9 15.40 10.67 1.33
C SER A 9 15.03 9.84 0.09
N THR A 10 15.21 8.52 0.11
CA THR A 10 14.92 7.66 -1.05
C THR A 10 13.42 7.52 -1.34
N MET A 11 12.54 7.69 -0.34
CA MET A 11 11.08 7.64 -0.54
C MET A 11 10.53 8.96 -1.07
N ALA A 12 11.08 10.09 -0.62
CA ALA A 12 10.69 11.42 -1.10
C ALA A 12 11.00 11.62 -2.59
N GLU A 13 12.03 10.97 -3.11
CA GLU A 13 12.38 11.01 -4.54
C GLU A 13 11.39 10.24 -5.43
N ARG A 14 10.77 9.16 -4.92
CA ARG A 14 9.87 8.31 -5.73
C ARG A 14 8.45 8.87 -5.90
N ILE A 15 8.07 9.85 -5.08
CA ILE A 15 6.80 10.59 -5.18
C ILE A 15 6.98 11.86 -6.06
N SER A 16 8.21 12.12 -6.53
CA SER A 16 8.64 13.43 -7.04
C SER A 16 8.25 13.69 -8.51
N GLY A 17 7.00 14.08 -8.74
CA GLY A 17 6.71 15.12 -9.71
C GLY A 17 7.20 16.47 -9.17
N ILE A 18 8.00 17.19 -9.96
CA ILE A 18 8.67 18.47 -9.67
C ILE A 18 7.76 19.44 -8.87
N GLY A 19 7.96 19.54 -7.55
CA GLY A 19 7.17 20.39 -6.65
C GLY A 19 8.04 21.04 -5.57
N THR A 20 7.75 22.30 -5.24
CA THR A 20 8.43 23.09 -4.20
C THR A 20 8.32 22.43 -2.83
N GLY A 21 9.20 22.77 -1.87
CA GLY A 21 9.23 22.15 -0.54
C GLY A 21 7.88 22.14 0.20
N LEU A 22 7.03 23.13 -0.03
CA LEU A 22 5.65 23.19 0.50
C LEU A 22 4.73 22.13 -0.13
N ALA A 23 4.80 21.91 -1.44
CA ALA A 23 4.04 20.85 -2.10
C ALA A 23 4.51 19.45 -1.65
N ARG A 24 5.80 19.30 -1.29
CA ARG A 24 6.33 18.08 -0.69
C ARG A 24 5.81 17.85 0.72
N ASP A 25 5.79 18.88 1.55
CA ASP A 25 5.24 18.79 2.91
C ASP A 25 3.72 18.56 2.91
N GLU A 26 3.00 19.14 1.95
CA GLU A 26 1.56 18.97 1.79
C GLU A 26 1.20 17.57 1.25
N ALA A 27 1.98 17.04 0.29
CA ALA A 27 1.82 15.65 -0.16
C ALA A 27 2.17 14.62 0.94
N ALA A 28 3.07 14.98 1.86
CA ALA A 28 3.42 14.19 3.04
C ALA A 28 2.61 14.56 4.31
N SER A 29 1.57 15.38 4.18
CA SER A 29 0.62 15.66 5.26
C SER A 29 -0.31 14.47 5.49
N PRO A 30 -0.96 14.35 6.66
CA PRO A 30 -1.96 13.30 6.90
C PRO A 30 -3.03 13.25 5.80
N LYS A 31 -3.49 14.41 5.34
CA LYS A 31 -4.48 14.53 4.27
C LYS A 31 -3.95 14.07 2.91
N GLY A 32 -2.75 14.53 2.52
CA GLY A 32 -2.13 14.12 1.25
C GLY A 32 -1.87 12.62 1.20
N ILE A 33 -1.41 12.04 2.30
CA ILE A 33 -1.22 10.59 2.45
C ILE A 33 -2.55 9.84 2.40
N LEU A 34 -3.60 10.34 3.08
CA LEU A 34 -4.93 9.74 3.02
C LEU A 34 -5.47 9.72 1.58
N GLU A 35 -5.37 10.82 0.84
CA GLU A 35 -5.79 10.90 -0.57
C GLU A 35 -5.00 9.91 -1.45
N TYR A 36 -3.68 9.82 -1.26
CA TYR A 36 -2.83 8.85 -1.95
C TYR A 36 -3.29 7.39 -1.69
N ILE A 37 -3.62 7.06 -0.45
CA ILE A 37 -4.12 5.71 -0.07
C ILE A 37 -5.51 5.45 -0.67
N LEU A 38 -6.41 6.43 -0.66
CA LEU A 38 -7.73 6.30 -1.30
C LEU A 38 -7.60 6.06 -2.81
N ASN A 39 -6.65 6.72 -3.47
CA ASN A 39 -6.36 6.50 -4.89
C ASN A 39 -5.79 5.10 -5.16
N PHE A 40 -4.97 4.57 -4.25
CA PHE A 40 -4.48 3.19 -4.31
C PHE A 40 -5.61 2.18 -4.35
N PHE A 41 -6.59 2.31 -3.43
CA PHE A 41 -7.70 1.37 -3.32
C PHE A 41 -8.79 1.59 -4.35
N SER A 42 -9.06 2.82 -4.80
CA SER A 42 -10.15 3.07 -5.75
C SER A 42 -9.87 2.42 -7.11
N PHE A 43 -8.69 2.62 -7.71
CA PHE A 43 -8.34 2.01 -9.02
C PHE A 43 -6.81 1.90 -9.28
N GLY A 44 -5.96 2.39 -8.36
CA GLY A 44 -4.55 2.67 -8.62
C GLY A 44 -3.66 1.45 -8.88
N TYR A 45 -3.69 0.45 -8.00
CA TYR A 45 -2.71 -0.67 -8.07
C TYR A 45 -3.07 -1.75 -9.09
N LEU A 46 -4.37 -1.98 -9.33
CA LEU A 46 -4.80 -3.01 -10.28
C LEU A 46 -4.65 -2.56 -11.75
N SER A 47 -4.52 -1.26 -12.00
CA SER A 47 -4.24 -0.72 -13.33
C SER A 47 -2.72 -0.66 -13.58
N LYS A 48 -2.24 -1.37 -14.61
CA LYS A 48 -0.80 -1.50 -14.94
C LYS A 48 -0.07 -0.15 -15.04
N GLN A 49 -0.76 0.92 -15.45
CA GLN A 49 -0.16 2.24 -15.69
C GLN A 49 0.20 3.01 -14.42
N ARG A 50 -0.37 2.66 -13.25
CA ARG A 50 -0.16 3.43 -12.01
C ARG A 50 0.47 2.61 -10.88
N ALA A 51 0.68 1.31 -11.09
CA ALA A 51 1.21 0.43 -10.06
C ALA A 51 2.56 0.89 -9.51
N GLU A 52 3.47 1.37 -10.37
CA GLU A 52 4.80 1.86 -9.95
C GLU A 52 4.71 3.03 -8.95
N ALA A 53 3.73 3.92 -9.12
CA ALA A 53 3.51 5.05 -8.22
C ALA A 53 3.09 4.60 -6.81
N TYR A 54 2.64 3.35 -6.67
CA TYR A 54 2.14 2.76 -5.42
C TYR A 54 3.02 1.63 -4.86
N ASP A 55 4.10 1.24 -5.53
CA ASP A 55 4.94 0.10 -5.12
C ASP A 55 5.44 0.22 -3.68
N ALA A 56 5.85 1.43 -3.26
CA ALA A 56 6.35 1.65 -1.90
C ALA A 56 5.26 1.41 -0.85
N PHE A 57 4.03 1.84 -1.13
CA PHE A 57 2.90 1.61 -0.23
C PHE A 57 2.45 0.15 -0.25
N ALA A 58 2.38 -0.46 -1.43
CA ALA A 58 2.05 -1.87 -1.59
C ALA A 58 3.01 -2.77 -0.80
N GLU A 59 4.32 -2.50 -0.87
CA GLU A 59 5.33 -3.25 -0.14
C GLU A 59 5.24 -3.03 1.38
N ALA A 60 5.01 -1.79 1.82
CA ALA A 60 4.82 -1.46 3.23
C ALA A 60 3.56 -2.15 3.80
N LEU A 61 2.45 -2.12 3.07
CA LEU A 61 1.20 -2.77 3.45
C LEU A 61 1.35 -4.29 3.48
N ALA A 62 1.98 -4.89 2.45
CA ALA A 62 2.27 -6.32 2.42
C ALA A 62 3.14 -6.77 3.60
N THR A 63 4.14 -5.95 3.97
CA THR A 63 4.99 -6.19 5.14
C THR A 63 4.18 -6.16 6.43
N ALA A 64 3.37 -5.11 6.63
CA ALA A 64 2.54 -4.96 7.82
C ALA A 64 1.55 -6.12 7.98
N LEU A 65 0.88 -6.52 6.90
CA LEU A 65 -0.04 -7.66 6.87
C LEU A 65 0.66 -8.98 7.20
N HIS A 66 1.86 -9.19 6.67
CA HIS A 66 2.65 -10.39 6.96
C HIS A 66 3.06 -10.45 8.44
N LEU A 67 3.51 -9.34 9.01
CA LEU A 67 3.89 -9.24 10.42
C LEU A 67 2.69 -9.40 11.38
N ALA A 68 1.48 -9.06 10.94
CA ALA A 68 0.26 -9.28 11.72
C ALA A 68 -0.11 -10.77 11.85
N TYR A 69 0.41 -11.65 10.98
CA TYR A 69 0.21 -13.10 11.03
C TYR A 69 1.54 -13.86 10.88
N PRO A 70 2.37 -13.87 11.94
CA PRO A 70 3.72 -14.44 11.88
C PRO A 70 3.73 -15.95 11.61
N ASP A 71 2.65 -16.66 11.98
CA ASP A 71 2.56 -18.11 11.79
C ASP A 71 2.40 -18.52 10.32
N GLY A 72 2.16 -17.58 9.40
CA GLY A 72 2.15 -17.82 7.95
C GLY A 72 1.02 -18.72 7.43
N VAL A 73 0.24 -19.36 8.30
CA VAL A 73 -0.81 -20.33 7.92
C VAL A 73 -2.08 -19.63 7.40
N SER A 74 -2.41 -18.44 7.90
CA SER A 74 -3.65 -17.74 7.52
C SER A 74 -3.39 -16.57 6.57
N CYS A 75 -4.13 -16.49 5.46
CA CYS A 75 -4.26 -15.24 4.68
C CYS A 75 -5.35 -14.34 5.29
N GLY A 76 -5.49 -14.34 6.62
CA GLY A 76 -6.47 -13.53 7.31
C GLY A 76 -6.13 -12.06 7.18
N ILE A 77 -7.14 -11.21 7.04
CA ILE A 77 -6.99 -9.76 7.18
C ILE A 77 -7.30 -9.42 8.63
N PRO A 78 -6.39 -8.75 9.37
CA PRO A 78 -6.64 -8.47 10.78
C PRO A 78 -7.76 -7.44 10.89
N ALA A 79 -8.57 -7.53 11.96
CA ALA A 79 -9.66 -6.58 12.20
C ALA A 79 -9.15 -5.15 12.40
N ARG A 80 -7.91 -5.02 12.89
CA ARG A 80 -7.21 -3.75 13.01
C ARG A 80 -5.76 -3.92 12.57
N LEU A 81 -5.30 -3.08 11.64
CA LEU A 81 -3.91 -3.03 11.19
C LEU A 81 -3.33 -1.65 11.49
N VAL A 82 -2.15 -1.61 12.09
CA VAL A 82 -1.39 -0.38 12.30
C VAL A 82 -0.07 -0.47 11.57
N MET A 83 0.32 0.59 10.87
CA MET A 83 1.61 0.67 10.17
C MET A 83 2.09 2.11 10.04
N ASP A 84 3.40 2.29 9.92
CA ASP A 84 3.99 3.58 9.58
C ASP A 84 4.19 3.70 8.07
N PHE A 85 3.85 4.85 7.50
CA PHE A 85 4.10 5.15 6.09
C PHE A 85 4.33 6.65 5.89
N ALA A 86 5.40 7.01 5.18
CA ALA A 86 5.76 8.39 4.86
C ALA A 86 5.78 9.36 6.07
N GLY A 87 6.14 8.84 7.26
CA GLY A 87 6.16 9.63 8.49
C GLY A 87 4.79 9.89 9.13
N CYS A 88 3.75 9.20 8.67
CA CYS A 88 2.42 9.13 9.28
C CYS A 88 2.16 7.75 9.87
N SER A 89 1.40 7.69 10.96
CA SER A 89 0.84 6.45 11.49
C SER A 89 -0.51 6.20 10.81
N LEU A 90 -0.65 5.02 10.22
CA LEU A 90 -1.87 4.56 9.55
C LEU A 90 -2.58 3.51 10.42
N THR A 91 -3.89 3.66 10.57
CA THR A 91 -4.75 2.64 11.18
C THR A 91 -5.84 2.23 10.19
N PHE A 92 -5.93 0.94 9.88
CA PHE A 92 -7.06 0.35 9.15
C PHE A 92 -7.93 -0.39 10.15
N THR A 93 -9.22 -0.09 10.17
CA THR A 93 -10.18 -0.74 11.07
C THR A 93 -11.31 -1.35 10.26
N LEU A 94 -11.42 -2.67 10.30
CA LEU A 94 -12.58 -3.38 9.79
C LEU A 94 -13.71 -3.26 10.82
N PRO A 95 -14.95 -3.06 10.35
CA PRO A 95 -16.11 -3.12 11.21
C PRO A 95 -16.27 -4.53 11.79
N GLU A 96 -16.79 -4.63 13.03
CA GLU A 96 -16.96 -5.90 13.73
C GLU A 96 -17.81 -6.90 12.92
N LYS A 97 -17.58 -8.21 13.08
CA LYS A 97 -18.27 -9.27 12.32
C LYS A 97 -19.81 -9.24 12.37
N HIS A 98 -20.40 -8.57 13.36
CA HIS A 98 -21.85 -8.41 13.50
C HIS A 98 -22.42 -7.28 12.65
N MET A 99 -21.54 -6.42 12.12
CA MET A 99 -21.86 -5.39 11.17
C MET A 99 -21.92 -6.02 9.77
N LEU A 100 -22.90 -5.62 8.97
CA LEU A 100 -23.17 -6.13 7.62
C LEU A 100 -21.88 -6.23 6.79
N GLU A 101 -21.78 -7.25 5.92
CA GLU A 101 -20.61 -7.47 5.05
C GLU A 101 -20.25 -6.30 4.13
N GLU A 102 -21.12 -5.28 4.09
CA GLU A 102 -21.03 -4.06 3.28
C GLU A 102 -20.43 -2.87 4.02
N ASN A 103 -20.22 -2.96 5.35
CA ASN A 103 -19.68 -1.81 6.09
C ASN A 103 -18.24 -1.52 5.64
N PRO A 104 -17.91 -0.24 5.37
CA PRO A 104 -16.60 0.15 4.84
C PRO A 104 -15.50 -0.03 5.88
N VAL A 105 -14.26 -0.09 5.41
CA VAL A 105 -13.07 -0.04 6.26
C VAL A 105 -12.73 1.41 6.53
N ILE A 106 -12.48 1.74 7.80
CA ILE A 106 -12.05 3.09 8.20
C ILE A 106 -10.52 3.13 8.13
N ILE A 107 -10.01 4.13 7.40
CA ILE A 107 -8.59 4.46 7.35
C ILE A 107 -8.40 5.75 8.14
N GLU A 108 -7.56 5.70 9.16
CA GLU A 108 -7.08 6.87 9.89
C GLU A 108 -5.61 7.12 9.55
N VAL A 109 -5.27 8.37 9.27
CA VAL A 109 -3.89 8.83 9.08
C VAL A 109 -3.60 9.90 10.11
N SER A 110 -2.57 9.69 10.92
CA SER A 110 -2.18 10.65 11.95
C SER A 110 -0.69 11.00 11.90
N ARG A 111 -0.40 12.26 12.26
CA ARG A 111 0.97 12.79 12.39
C ARG A 111 0.98 13.95 13.37
N LYS A 112 1.83 13.89 14.39
CA LYS A 112 2.09 15.00 15.34
C LYS A 112 0.82 15.65 15.93
N GLY A 113 -0.20 14.85 16.24
CA GLY A 113 -1.45 15.33 16.87
C GLY A 113 -2.55 15.74 15.88
N GLU A 114 -2.27 15.78 14.57
CA GLU A 114 -3.30 15.86 13.52
C GLU A 114 -3.74 14.44 13.14
N SER A 115 -5.05 14.24 12.96
CA SER A 115 -5.64 12.99 12.47
C SER A 115 -6.75 13.28 11.47
N VAL A 116 -6.74 12.53 10.36
CA VAL A 116 -7.79 12.55 9.33
C VAL A 116 -8.24 11.14 9.04
N GLN A 117 -9.50 10.97 8.67
CA GLN A 117 -10.09 9.66 8.39
C GLN A 117 -10.93 9.65 7.12
N ALA A 118 -10.99 8.49 6.48
CA ALA A 118 -11.93 8.23 5.40
C ALA A 118 -12.34 6.76 5.36
N GLU A 119 -13.38 6.49 4.58
CA GLU A 119 -13.92 5.16 4.33
C GLU A 119 -13.40 4.60 3.01
N VAL A 120 -13.13 3.30 2.98
CA VAL A 120 -12.84 2.56 1.76
C VAL A 120 -13.74 1.33 1.66
N ASP A 121 -14.11 0.96 0.43
CA ASP A 121 -14.89 -0.25 0.18
C ASP A 121 -14.19 -1.49 0.77
N ARG A 122 -14.94 -2.24 1.59
CA ARG A 122 -14.42 -3.39 2.31
C ARG A 122 -13.99 -4.50 1.37
N LYS A 123 -14.75 -4.77 0.31
CA LYS A 123 -14.40 -5.84 -0.67
C LYS A 123 -13.10 -5.50 -1.37
N MET A 124 -12.92 -4.24 -1.75
CA MET A 124 -11.70 -3.74 -2.38
C MET A 124 -10.49 -3.82 -1.45
N TYR A 125 -10.63 -3.39 -0.20
CA TYR A 125 -9.56 -3.50 0.80
C TYR A 125 -9.15 -4.96 1.03
N ILE A 126 -10.11 -5.86 1.27
CA ILE A 126 -9.86 -7.29 1.51
C ILE A 126 -9.18 -7.91 0.29
N ARG A 127 -9.71 -7.67 -0.92
CA ARG A 127 -9.17 -8.23 -2.17
C ARG A 127 -7.73 -7.78 -2.41
N THR A 128 -7.47 -6.48 -2.34
CA THR A 128 -6.13 -5.92 -2.58
C THR A 128 -5.12 -6.41 -1.55
N SER A 129 -5.50 -6.36 -0.26
CA SER A 129 -4.64 -6.84 0.83
C SER A 129 -4.33 -8.34 0.72
N THR A 130 -5.31 -9.15 0.32
CA THR A 130 -5.12 -10.59 0.08
C THR A 130 -4.15 -10.85 -1.07
N VAL A 131 -4.28 -10.11 -2.18
CA VAL A 131 -3.36 -10.22 -3.32
C VAL A 131 -1.94 -9.89 -2.91
N LEU A 132 -1.73 -8.80 -2.15
CA LEU A 132 -0.41 -8.41 -1.66
C LEU A 132 0.23 -9.48 -0.75
N MET A 133 -0.55 -10.07 0.16
CA MET A 133 -0.06 -11.16 1.01
C MET A 133 0.36 -12.39 0.19
N ILE A 134 -0.45 -12.79 -0.80
CA ILE A 134 -0.15 -13.93 -1.66
C ILE A 134 1.13 -13.67 -2.46
N GLN A 135 1.26 -12.50 -3.08
CA GLN A 135 2.45 -12.10 -3.84
C GLN A 135 3.71 -12.21 -2.98
N ARG A 136 3.68 -11.64 -1.78
CA ARG A 136 4.81 -11.67 -0.84
C ARG A 136 5.18 -13.11 -0.45
N ARG A 137 4.20 -13.95 -0.13
CA ARG A 137 4.44 -15.36 0.27
C ARG A 137 5.00 -16.21 -0.86
N ALA A 138 4.51 -16.01 -2.07
CA ALA A 138 4.95 -16.76 -3.23
C ALA A 138 6.37 -16.36 -3.69
N ALA A 139 6.99 -15.34 -3.07
CA ALA A 139 8.17 -14.65 -3.59
C ALA A 139 8.00 -14.21 -5.06
N VAL A 140 6.73 -14.05 -5.48
CA VAL A 140 6.38 -13.62 -6.82
C VAL A 140 6.42 -12.09 -6.78
N PRO A 141 7.22 -11.44 -7.65
CA PRO A 141 7.18 -9.99 -7.77
C PRO A 141 5.76 -9.50 -8.05
N PRO A 142 5.45 -8.20 -7.88
CA PRO A 142 4.16 -7.64 -8.28
C PRO A 142 3.78 -8.17 -9.67
N LEU A 143 2.51 -8.55 -9.86
CA LEU A 143 1.92 -9.25 -11.02
C LEU A 143 2.32 -8.71 -12.42
N ILE A 144 3.01 -7.59 -12.48
CA ILE A 144 3.42 -6.85 -13.66
C ILE A 144 4.75 -7.33 -14.23
N ARG A 145 5.61 -8.01 -13.47
CA ARG A 145 6.93 -8.42 -13.98
C ARG A 145 6.94 -9.65 -14.90
N HIS A 146 5.83 -10.36 -15.07
CA HIS A 146 5.84 -11.68 -15.73
C HIS A 146 5.28 -11.73 -17.16
N LEU A 147 4.83 -10.61 -17.75
CA LEU A 147 4.22 -10.63 -19.09
C LEU A 147 5.06 -10.01 -20.21
N ASP A 148 6.16 -9.32 -19.91
CA ASP A 148 7.00 -8.70 -20.96
C ASP A 148 8.17 -9.58 -21.43
N GLY A 149 8.35 -10.78 -20.86
CA GLY A 149 9.54 -11.60 -21.10
C GLY A 149 9.35 -12.90 -21.90
N GLN A 150 8.12 -13.35 -22.17
CA GLN A 150 7.90 -14.70 -22.72
C GLN A 150 7.52 -14.79 -24.20
N TRP A 151 7.47 -13.69 -24.94
CA TRP A 151 7.18 -13.72 -26.40
C TRP A 151 8.36 -13.29 -27.29
N ALA A 152 9.55 -13.03 -26.72
CA ALA A 152 10.72 -12.63 -27.51
C ALA A 152 11.64 -13.80 -27.92
N ASN A 153 11.46 -15.01 -27.38
CA ASN A 153 12.47 -16.08 -27.50
C ASN A 153 12.04 -17.29 -28.35
N GLU A 154 10.83 -17.31 -28.92
CA GLU A 154 10.40 -18.41 -29.83
C GLU A 154 10.48 -18.06 -31.32
N SER A 155 10.90 -16.84 -31.68
CA SER A 155 11.01 -16.41 -33.09
C SER A 155 12.44 -16.54 -33.67
N ALA A 156 13.38 -17.16 -32.95
CA ALA A 156 14.78 -17.28 -33.38
C ALA A 156 15.26 -18.74 -33.63
N LEU A 157 14.34 -19.70 -33.72
CA LEU A 157 14.65 -21.11 -34.02
C LEU A 157 13.76 -21.71 -35.13
N ARG A 158 13.46 -20.92 -36.17
CA ARG A 158 13.01 -21.46 -37.46
C ARG A 158 13.70 -20.75 -38.61
#